data_AF-A0A3E3DSM0-F1
#
_entry.id   AF-A0A3E3DSM0-F1
#
_cell.length_a   1.000
_cell.length_b   1.000
_cell.length_c   1.000
_cell.angle_alpha   90.00
_cell.angle_beta   90.00
_cell.angle_gamma   90.00
#
_symmetry.space_group_name_H-M   'P 1'
#
loop_
_entity.id
_entity.type
_entity.pdbx_description
1 polymer ?
#
loop_
_entity_poly.entity_id
_entity_poly.type
_entity_poly.pdbx_seq_one_letter_code
_entity_poly.pdbx_strand_id
1 'polypeptide(L)'
;MAVQDACRDLVVKDRDWNVDFSRGMIAFGTDEYPLQFLGSEASSSNTWLWGWENVNGFPEEILQTANKVRAAGEEWGLEPLTTAEFELTDSFNGHSLSIVACGLAEHCCYYRGPHSGGAVLVAFSGVPEEVFAPVTEQKFVALTMQCIQQFSVDHKLFVESFLLWNGTPYEWQDLTVTAHFKDDLIIEYEIVDSFWRIKCMKNTGRM
;
A
#
# COMPACT_ATOMS: atom_id res chain seq x y z
N MET A 1 -1.85 4.81 -0.24
CA MET A 1 -3.10 5.25 -0.92
C MET A 1 -2.81 5.90 -2.27
N ALA A 2 -1.88 6.87 -2.37
CA ALA A 2 -1.55 7.57 -3.63
C ALA A 2 -1.48 6.68 -4.89
N VAL A 3 -0.65 5.63 -4.84
CA VAL A 3 -0.47 4.67 -5.94
C VAL A 3 -1.76 3.94 -6.28
N GLN A 4 -2.52 3.47 -5.28
CA GLN A 4 -3.75 2.71 -5.52
C GLN A 4 -4.87 3.59 -6.08
N ASP A 5 -4.94 4.86 -5.67
CA ASP A 5 -5.89 5.81 -6.25
C ASP A 5 -5.54 6.11 -7.71
N ALA A 6 -4.25 6.35 -8.00
CA ALA A 6 -3.79 6.55 -9.37
C ALA A 6 -4.02 5.30 -10.24
N CYS A 7 -3.77 4.11 -9.69
CA CYS A 7 -4.04 2.85 -10.37
C CYS A 7 -5.53 2.68 -10.68
N ARG A 8 -6.41 3.02 -9.74
CA ARG A 8 -7.85 3.02 -9.98
C ARG A 8 -8.21 3.92 -11.15
N ASP A 9 -7.72 5.15 -11.14
CA ASP A 9 -8.11 6.20 -12.09
C ASP A 9 -7.48 6.02 -13.48
N LEU A 10 -6.29 5.41 -13.57
CA LEU A 10 -5.52 5.28 -14.81
C LEU A 10 -5.65 3.89 -15.43
N VAL A 11 -5.72 2.84 -14.60
CA VAL A 11 -5.68 1.44 -15.03
C VAL A 11 -7.03 0.77 -14.83
N VAL A 12 -7.62 0.75 -13.63
CA VAL A 12 -8.84 -0.05 -13.42
C VAL A 12 -10.05 0.59 -14.11
N LYS A 13 -10.30 1.89 -13.92
CA LYS A 13 -11.32 2.70 -14.64
C LYS A 13 -12.71 2.03 -14.77
N ASP A 14 -13.18 1.35 -13.73
CA ASP A 14 -14.43 0.57 -13.73
C ASP A 14 -14.55 -0.45 -14.89
N ARG A 15 -13.42 -0.89 -15.44
CA ARG A 15 -13.36 -1.91 -16.48
C ARG A 15 -13.61 -3.28 -15.88
N ASP A 16 -14.17 -4.18 -16.70
CA ASP A 16 -14.25 -5.60 -16.38
C ASP A 16 -12.86 -6.14 -16.09
N TRP A 17 -12.78 -7.02 -15.08
CA TRP A 17 -11.53 -7.65 -14.68
C TRP A 17 -11.62 -9.16 -14.86
N ASN A 18 -10.48 -9.78 -15.17
CA ASN A 18 -10.35 -11.23 -15.18
C ASN A 18 -8.95 -11.64 -14.72
N VAL A 19 -8.83 -12.80 -14.09
CA VAL A 19 -7.55 -13.35 -13.65
C VAL A 19 -7.32 -14.70 -14.32
N ASP A 20 -6.13 -14.88 -14.88
CA ASP A 20 -5.61 -16.15 -15.36
C ASP A 20 -4.38 -16.54 -14.52
N PHE A 21 -4.60 -17.35 -13.48
CA PHE A 21 -3.53 -17.80 -12.59
C PHE A 21 -2.56 -18.77 -13.26
N SER A 22 -2.98 -19.47 -14.33
CA SER A 22 -2.11 -20.37 -15.08
C SER A 22 -1.11 -19.60 -15.94
N ARG A 23 -1.55 -18.47 -16.52
CA ARG A 23 -0.67 -17.55 -17.26
C ARG A 23 0.03 -16.53 -16.36
N GLY A 24 -0.47 -16.32 -15.15
CA GLY A 24 0.01 -15.28 -14.24
C GLY A 24 -0.33 -13.87 -14.73
N MET A 25 -1.56 -13.68 -15.24
CA MET A 25 -2.00 -12.40 -15.81
C MET A 25 -3.33 -11.94 -15.21
N ILE A 26 -3.44 -10.63 -14.93
CA ILE A 26 -4.73 -9.96 -14.66
C ILE A 26 -5.06 -9.06 -15.85
N ALA A 27 -6.32 -9.07 -16.28
CA ALA A 27 -6.82 -8.24 -17.34
C ALA A 27 -7.78 -7.16 -16.80
N PHE A 28 -7.71 -5.96 -17.38
CA PHE A 28 -8.69 -4.88 -17.21
C PHE A 28 -9.20 -4.43 -18.59
N GLY A 29 -10.37 -4.92 -18.99
CA GLY A 29 -10.81 -4.87 -20.39
C GLY A 29 -9.90 -5.70 -21.28
N THR A 30 -9.21 -5.06 -22.23
CA THR A 30 -8.27 -5.72 -23.15
C THR A 30 -6.81 -5.66 -22.71
N ASP A 31 -6.49 -4.87 -21.69
CA ASP A 31 -5.12 -4.69 -21.22
C ASP A 31 -4.79 -5.78 -20.20
N GLU A 32 -3.65 -6.46 -20.38
CA GLU A 32 -3.17 -7.51 -19.49
C GLU A 32 -1.89 -7.09 -18.76
N TYR A 33 -1.77 -7.49 -17.50
CA TYR A 33 -0.64 -7.19 -16.62
C TYR A 33 -0.16 -8.45 -15.91
N PRO A 34 1.16 -8.66 -15.74
CA PRO A 34 1.69 -9.73 -14.90
C PRO A 34 1.18 -9.60 -13.48
N LEU A 35 0.76 -10.72 -12.88
CA LEU A 35 0.26 -10.76 -11.51
C LEU A 35 1.13 -11.61 -10.58
N GLN A 36 0.94 -11.36 -9.29
CA GLN A 36 1.39 -12.18 -8.18
C GLN A 36 0.20 -12.41 -7.26
N PHE A 37 -0.13 -13.67 -6.97
CA PHE A 37 -1.19 -14.01 -6.04
C PHE A 37 -0.73 -13.75 -4.60
N LEU A 38 -1.46 -12.90 -3.89
CA LEU A 38 -1.12 -12.52 -2.52
C LEU A 38 -1.84 -13.41 -1.51
N GLY A 39 -3.11 -13.71 -1.76
CA GLY A 39 -3.95 -14.47 -0.84
C GLY A 39 -5.42 -14.26 -1.13
N SER A 40 -6.26 -14.80 -0.25
CA SER A 40 -7.72 -14.75 -0.39
C SER A 40 -8.42 -14.46 0.93
N GLU A 41 -9.52 -13.73 0.83
CA GLU A 41 -10.49 -13.56 1.89
C GLU A 41 -11.61 -14.60 1.73
N ALA A 42 -12.01 -15.25 2.82
CA ALA A 42 -13.15 -16.15 2.88
C ALA A 42 -14.32 -15.48 3.64
N SER A 43 -15.44 -15.26 2.97
CA SER A 43 -16.60 -14.57 3.58
C SER A 43 -17.29 -15.39 4.67
N SER A 44 -17.32 -16.72 4.55
CA SER A 44 -18.02 -17.59 5.51
C SER A 44 -17.32 -17.69 6.86
N SER A 45 -15.99 -17.68 6.86
CA SER A 45 -15.15 -17.78 8.06
C SER A 45 -14.58 -16.44 8.50
N ASN A 46 -14.72 -15.38 7.69
CA ASN A 46 -14.07 -14.09 7.89
C ASN A 46 -12.54 -14.24 8.08
N THR A 47 -11.91 -15.08 7.27
CA THR A 47 -10.47 -15.36 7.35
C THR A 47 -9.71 -14.83 6.13
N TRP A 48 -8.44 -14.50 6.36
CA TRP A 48 -7.42 -14.31 5.34
C TRP A 48 -6.59 -15.59 5.24
N LEU A 49 -6.29 -16.03 4.02
CA LEU A 49 -5.31 -17.08 3.73
C LEU A 49 -4.24 -16.53 2.79
N TRP A 50 -2.97 -16.60 3.20
CA TRP A 50 -1.85 -16.18 2.36
C TRP A 50 -1.62 -17.12 1.17
N GLY A 51 -1.26 -16.53 0.03
CA GLY A 51 -1.02 -17.25 -1.21
C GLY A 51 0.15 -18.22 -1.16
N TRP A 52 1.15 -17.97 -0.32
CA TRP A 52 2.32 -18.86 -0.14
C TRP A 52 1.95 -20.22 0.46
N GLU A 53 0.78 -20.37 1.09
CA GLU A 53 0.29 -21.69 1.53
C GLU A 53 -0.08 -22.58 0.34
N ASN A 54 -0.38 -21.97 -0.81
CA ASN A 54 -0.58 -22.62 -2.11
C ASN A 54 -1.54 -23.82 -2.12
N VAL A 55 -2.65 -23.75 -1.37
CA VAL A 55 -3.66 -24.83 -1.29
C VAL A 55 -4.25 -25.25 -2.65
N ASN A 56 -4.19 -24.37 -3.65
CA ASN A 56 -4.72 -24.60 -5.00
C ASN A 56 -3.68 -25.14 -5.99
N GLY A 57 -2.42 -25.30 -5.59
CA GLY A 57 -1.34 -25.77 -6.47
C GLY A 57 -1.06 -24.84 -7.64
N PHE A 58 -1.10 -23.53 -7.40
CA PHE A 58 -0.73 -22.52 -8.38
C PHE A 58 0.76 -22.59 -8.74
N PRO A 59 1.15 -22.11 -9.95
CA PRO A 59 2.55 -22.00 -10.33
C PRO A 59 3.35 -21.15 -9.32
N GLU A 60 4.53 -21.63 -8.94
CA GLU A 60 5.40 -20.92 -7.96
C GLU A 60 5.83 -19.53 -8.46
N GLU A 61 5.87 -19.34 -9.78
CA GLU A 61 6.21 -18.07 -10.42
C GLU A 61 5.24 -16.94 -10.06
N ILE A 62 3.99 -17.26 -9.69
CA ILE A 62 2.98 -16.27 -9.30
C ILE A 62 2.89 -16.07 -7.77
N LEU A 63 3.74 -16.75 -6.99
CA LEU A 63 3.73 -16.69 -5.52
C LEU A 63 4.94 -15.95 -4.94
N GLN A 64 5.80 -15.38 -5.79
CA GLN A 64 7.07 -14.78 -5.36
C GLN A 64 6.84 -13.62 -4.39
N THR A 65 5.83 -12.78 -4.63
CA THR A 65 5.51 -11.68 -3.70
C THR A 65 5.02 -12.21 -2.35
N ALA A 66 4.12 -13.19 -2.31
CA ALA A 66 3.64 -13.77 -1.06
C ALA A 66 4.79 -14.41 -0.26
N ASN A 67 5.69 -15.13 -0.94
CA ASN A 67 6.88 -15.72 -0.34
C ASN A 67 7.86 -14.65 0.19
N LYS A 68 8.06 -13.55 -0.54
CA LYS A 68 8.88 -12.41 -0.08
C LYS A 68 8.30 -11.77 1.19
N VAL A 69 6.98 -11.62 1.25
CA VAL A 69 6.29 -11.10 2.44
C VAL A 69 6.50 -12.01 3.64
N ARG A 70 6.35 -13.32 3.45
CA ARG A 70 6.61 -14.30 4.51
C ARG A 70 8.05 -14.21 5.04
N ALA A 71 9.03 -14.19 4.14
CA ALA A 71 10.44 -14.08 4.52
C ALA A 71 10.74 -12.80 5.33
N ALA A 72 10.18 -11.66 4.90
CA ALA A 72 10.29 -10.41 5.66
C ALA A 72 9.58 -10.50 7.03
N GLY A 73 8.41 -11.14 7.08
CA GLY A 73 7.69 -11.42 8.32
C GLY A 73 8.50 -12.25 9.32
N GLU A 74 9.19 -13.28 8.83
CA GLU A 74 10.08 -14.13 9.63
C GLU A 74 11.29 -13.34 10.16
N GLU A 75 11.90 -12.50 9.31
CA GLU A 75 13.03 -11.63 9.70
C GLU A 75 12.63 -10.61 10.76
N TRP A 76 11.44 -10.02 10.64
CA TRP A 76 10.96 -8.96 11.52
C TRP A 76 10.19 -9.48 12.74
N GLY A 77 9.90 -10.78 12.81
CA GLY A 77 9.08 -11.37 13.87
C GLY A 77 7.63 -10.88 13.85
N LEU A 78 7.07 -10.61 12.66
CA LEU A 78 5.71 -10.12 12.50
C LEU A 78 4.75 -11.26 12.18
N GLU A 79 4.07 -11.76 13.22
CA GLU A 79 3.11 -12.86 13.14
C GLU A 79 2.08 -12.74 11.99
N PRO A 80 1.45 -11.58 11.73
CA PRO A 80 0.45 -11.46 10.66
C PRO A 80 0.98 -11.76 9.24
N LEU A 81 2.30 -11.70 9.04
CA LEU A 81 2.95 -11.99 7.76
C LEU A 81 3.43 -13.45 7.65
N THR A 82 3.46 -14.18 8.76
CA THR A 82 3.95 -15.55 8.85
C THR A 82 2.86 -16.59 9.16
N THR A 83 1.74 -16.16 9.71
CA THR A 83 0.58 -17.03 9.99
C THR A 83 -0.22 -17.24 8.71
N ALA A 84 -0.29 -18.49 8.24
CA ALA A 84 -0.92 -18.85 6.96
C ALA A 84 -2.36 -18.36 6.85
N GLU A 85 -3.17 -18.69 7.86
CA GLU A 85 -4.58 -18.32 7.94
C GLU A 85 -4.92 -17.69 9.28
N PHE A 86 -5.66 -16.58 9.28
CA PHE A 86 -6.13 -15.93 10.50
C PHE A 86 -7.42 -15.13 10.26
N GLU A 87 -8.13 -14.80 11.34
CA GLU A 87 -9.35 -13.99 11.30
C GLU A 87 -9.06 -12.54 10.89
N LEU A 88 -9.88 -12.02 9.97
CA LEU A 88 -9.83 -10.65 9.52
C LEU A 88 -10.30 -9.70 10.63
N THR A 89 -9.62 -8.56 10.74
CA THR A 89 -10.00 -7.45 11.62
C THR A 89 -9.98 -6.13 10.84
N ASP A 90 -10.41 -5.05 11.47
CA ASP A 90 -10.33 -3.71 10.86
C ASP A 90 -8.89 -3.30 10.50
N SER A 91 -7.90 -3.81 11.26
CA SER A 91 -6.47 -3.52 11.03
C SER A 91 -5.81 -4.55 10.10
N PHE A 92 -6.16 -5.82 10.24
CA PHE A 92 -5.60 -6.92 9.46
C PHE A 92 -6.66 -7.44 8.49
N ASN A 93 -6.63 -6.90 7.27
CA ASN A 93 -7.53 -7.29 6.19
C ASN A 93 -6.81 -7.31 4.84
N GLY A 94 -7.47 -7.81 3.80
CA GLY A 94 -6.84 -7.93 2.50
C GLY A 94 -6.29 -6.61 1.96
N HIS A 95 -6.93 -5.47 2.28
CA HIS A 95 -6.43 -4.15 1.90
C HIS A 95 -5.10 -3.81 2.57
N SER A 96 -5.00 -3.90 3.90
CA SER A 96 -3.77 -3.57 4.62
C SER A 96 -2.64 -4.53 4.31
N LEU A 97 -2.93 -5.83 4.23
CA LEU A 97 -1.95 -6.87 3.90
C LEU A 97 -1.42 -6.72 2.47
N SER A 98 -2.29 -6.37 1.51
CA SER A 98 -1.87 -6.13 0.12
C SER A 98 -1.07 -4.85 -0.05
N ILE A 99 -1.34 -3.81 0.74
CA ILE A 99 -0.50 -2.61 0.77
C ILE A 99 0.92 -2.94 1.26
N VAL A 100 1.04 -3.72 2.34
CA VAL A 100 2.35 -4.18 2.83
C VAL A 100 3.07 -5.01 1.78
N ALA A 101 2.37 -5.94 1.14
CA ALA A 101 2.92 -6.75 0.07
C ALA A 101 3.42 -5.91 -1.12
N CYS A 102 2.66 -4.90 -1.55
CA CYS A 102 3.08 -4.01 -2.63
C CYS A 102 4.24 -3.11 -2.22
N GLY A 103 4.25 -2.62 -0.98
CA GLY A 103 5.38 -1.84 -0.45
C GLY A 103 6.68 -2.63 -0.43
N LEU A 104 6.61 -3.93 -0.14
CA LEU A 104 7.76 -4.84 -0.17
C LEU A 104 8.18 -5.25 -1.58
N ALA A 105 7.23 -5.44 -2.50
CA ALA A 105 7.53 -5.83 -3.88
C ALA A 105 8.07 -4.66 -4.73
N GLU A 106 7.71 -3.43 -4.36
CA GLU A 106 7.94 -2.20 -5.12
C GLU A 106 7.29 -2.20 -6.52
N HIS A 107 7.01 -1.02 -7.06
CA HIS A 107 6.50 -0.81 -8.43
C HIS A 107 5.32 -1.72 -8.85
N CYS A 108 4.39 -1.98 -7.91
CA CYS A 108 3.19 -2.73 -8.19
C CYS A 108 1.97 -2.12 -7.49
N CYS A 109 0.80 -2.48 -8.03
CA CYS A 109 -0.50 -2.17 -7.46
C CYS A 109 -1.14 -3.48 -6.99
N TYR A 110 -2.27 -3.41 -6.26
CA TYR A 110 -3.05 -4.61 -5.99
C TYR A 110 -4.48 -4.43 -6.44
N TYR A 111 -5.12 -5.56 -6.75
CA TYR A 111 -6.53 -5.62 -7.05
C TYR A 111 -7.21 -6.63 -6.14
N ARG A 112 -8.38 -6.26 -5.62
CA ARG A 112 -9.29 -7.15 -4.90
C ARG A 112 -10.35 -7.63 -5.88
N GLY A 113 -10.24 -8.88 -6.33
CA GLY A 113 -11.19 -9.53 -7.22
C GLY A 113 -12.29 -10.26 -6.43
N PRO A 114 -13.49 -9.66 -6.24
CA PRO A 114 -14.55 -10.28 -5.47
C PRO A 114 -15.18 -11.48 -6.20
N HIS A 115 -15.57 -12.50 -5.46
CA HIS A 115 -16.36 -13.63 -5.95
C HIS A 115 -17.37 -14.08 -4.89
N SER A 116 -18.19 -15.09 -5.18
CA SER A 116 -19.29 -15.52 -4.30
C SER A 116 -18.84 -16.04 -2.91
N GLY A 117 -17.58 -16.43 -2.77
CA GLY A 117 -17.01 -16.97 -1.53
C GLY A 117 -16.13 -15.97 -0.76
N GLY A 118 -15.91 -14.78 -1.30
CA GLY A 118 -15.00 -13.79 -0.73
C GLY A 118 -14.26 -12.99 -1.80
N ALA A 119 -12.94 -12.93 -1.73
CA ALA A 119 -12.14 -12.25 -2.74
C ALA A 119 -10.76 -12.88 -2.89
N VAL A 120 -10.24 -12.85 -4.11
CA VAL A 120 -8.80 -13.04 -4.37
C VAL A 120 -8.12 -11.68 -4.36
N LEU A 121 -6.91 -11.63 -3.83
CA LEU A 121 -6.07 -10.44 -3.87
C LEU A 121 -4.79 -10.75 -4.62
N VAL A 122 -4.51 -9.91 -5.61
CA VAL A 122 -3.35 -10.03 -6.48
C VAL A 122 -2.60 -8.72 -6.52
N ALA A 123 -1.27 -8.77 -6.47
CA ALA A 123 -0.44 -7.67 -6.91
C ALA A 123 -0.25 -7.78 -8.43
N PHE A 124 -0.09 -6.65 -9.10
CA PHE A 124 0.21 -6.62 -10.53
C PHE A 124 1.10 -5.44 -10.89
N SER A 125 1.94 -5.63 -11.91
CA SER A 125 2.98 -4.69 -12.33
C SER A 125 2.88 -4.37 -13.82
N GLY A 126 3.80 -3.55 -14.34
CA GLY A 126 3.78 -3.13 -15.74
C GLY A 126 2.67 -2.13 -16.08
N VAL A 127 2.10 -1.49 -15.06
CA VAL A 127 1.19 -0.36 -15.22
C VAL A 127 1.94 0.89 -15.69
N PRO A 128 1.28 1.90 -16.27
CA PRO A 128 1.94 3.14 -16.67
C PRO A 128 2.69 3.80 -15.49
N GLU A 129 3.89 4.33 -15.75
CA GLU A 129 4.75 4.95 -14.73
C GLU A 129 4.07 6.12 -14.00
N GLU A 130 3.09 6.77 -14.64
CA GLU A 130 2.29 7.84 -14.05
C GLU A 130 1.52 7.39 -12.80
N VAL A 131 1.29 6.08 -12.63
CA VAL A 131 0.69 5.51 -11.41
C VAL A 131 1.60 5.68 -10.19
N PHE A 132 2.91 5.72 -10.39
CA PHE A 132 3.92 5.87 -9.34
C PHE A 132 4.50 7.30 -9.28
N ALA A 133 3.95 8.23 -10.06
CA ALA A 133 4.43 9.60 -10.08
C ALA A 133 4.36 10.26 -8.69
N PRO A 134 5.35 11.12 -8.35
CA PRO A 134 5.29 11.93 -7.15
C PRO A 134 3.99 12.73 -7.05
N VAL A 135 3.48 12.87 -5.84
CA VAL A 135 2.34 13.70 -5.52
C VAL A 135 2.72 15.17 -5.34
N THR A 136 1.77 16.05 -5.63
CA THR A 136 1.90 17.48 -5.32
C THR A 136 1.87 17.70 -3.81
N GLU A 137 2.36 18.86 -3.37
CA GLU A 137 2.28 19.31 -1.98
C GLU A 137 0.84 19.23 -1.42
N GLN A 138 -0.17 19.68 -2.17
CA GLN A 138 -1.56 19.64 -1.71
C GLN A 138 -2.05 18.21 -1.50
N LYS A 139 -1.68 17.29 -2.41
CA LYS A 139 -2.03 15.87 -2.29
C LYS A 139 -1.23 15.20 -1.17
N PHE A 140 0.02 15.58 -0.95
CA PHE A 140 0.83 15.14 0.19
C PHE A 140 0.17 15.51 1.52
N VAL A 141 -0.23 16.78 1.69
CA VAL A 141 -0.92 17.26 2.90
C VAL A 141 -2.24 16.51 3.11
N ALA A 142 -3.06 16.40 2.06
CA ALA A 142 -4.35 15.72 2.14
C ALA A 142 -4.21 14.24 2.54
N LEU A 143 -3.32 13.51 1.88
CA LEU A 143 -3.06 12.10 2.18
C LEU A 143 -2.45 11.93 3.58
N THR A 144 -1.58 12.85 3.99
CA THR A 144 -0.99 12.82 5.32
C THR A 144 -2.05 12.95 6.39
N MET A 145 -2.93 13.94 6.27
CA MET A 145 -4.03 14.17 7.21
C MET A 145 -5.02 13.00 7.23
N GLN A 146 -5.35 12.43 6.07
CA GLN A 146 -6.23 11.28 5.99
C GLN A 146 -5.61 10.07 6.70
N CYS A 147 -4.32 9.78 6.46
CA CYS A 147 -3.64 8.64 7.05
C CYS A 147 -3.57 8.73 8.58
N ILE A 148 -3.17 9.87 9.15
CA ILE A 148 -3.07 10.02 10.62
C ILE A 148 -4.43 10.04 11.33
N GLN A 149 -5.52 10.33 10.60
CA GLN A 149 -6.88 10.25 11.15
C GLN A 149 -7.44 8.83 11.10
N GLN A 150 -7.09 8.08 10.06
CA GLN A 150 -7.63 6.73 9.83
C GLN A 150 -6.81 5.65 10.54
N PHE A 151 -5.50 5.86 10.70
CA PHE A 151 -4.58 4.86 11.21
C PHE A 151 -3.77 5.40 12.38
N SER A 152 -3.53 4.56 13.38
CA SER A 152 -2.60 4.86 14.47
C SER A 152 -1.16 4.64 13.99
N VAL A 153 -0.61 5.61 13.26
CA VAL A 153 0.77 5.60 12.75
C VAL A 153 1.67 6.52 13.57
N ASP A 154 2.97 6.24 13.60
CA ASP A 154 3.94 7.23 14.05
C ASP A 154 4.04 8.33 13.00
N HIS A 155 3.66 9.57 13.36
CA HIS A 155 3.55 10.64 12.37
C HIS A 155 4.90 11.05 11.81
N LYS A 156 5.97 10.95 12.61
CA LYS A 156 7.32 11.30 12.17
C LYS A 156 7.79 10.28 11.14
N LEU A 157 7.77 8.99 11.48
CA LEU A 157 8.19 7.92 10.58
C LEU A 157 7.36 7.92 9.30
N PHE A 158 6.05 8.14 9.41
CA PHE A 158 5.17 8.18 8.25
C PHE A 158 5.50 9.37 7.32
N VAL A 159 5.64 10.58 7.85
CA VAL A 159 5.97 11.76 7.02
C VAL A 159 7.32 11.60 6.35
N GLU A 160 8.37 11.17 7.08
CA GLU A 160 9.69 10.97 6.50
C GLU A 160 9.66 9.91 5.40
N SER A 161 9.02 8.77 5.65
CA SER A 161 8.88 7.71 4.64
C SER A 161 8.11 8.20 3.41
N PHE A 162 7.07 9.03 3.62
CA PHE A 162 6.28 9.54 2.51
C PHE A 162 7.03 10.61 1.70
N LEU A 163 7.83 11.47 2.33
CA LEU A 163 8.71 12.43 1.65
C LEU A 163 9.79 11.71 0.84
N LEU A 164 10.40 10.66 1.42
CA LEU A 164 11.38 9.82 0.73
C LEU A 164 10.77 9.12 -0.48
N TRP A 165 9.61 8.48 -0.32
CA TRP A 165 8.88 7.88 -1.45
C TRP A 165 8.54 8.92 -2.52
N ASN A 166 8.15 10.12 -2.12
CA ASN A 166 7.81 11.20 -3.04
C ASN A 166 9.02 11.84 -3.72
N GLY A 167 10.24 11.48 -3.33
CA GLY A 167 11.47 12.10 -3.82
C GLY A 167 11.58 13.59 -3.46
N THR A 168 10.93 14.03 -2.38
CA THR A 168 10.92 15.43 -1.94
C THR A 168 12.05 15.68 -0.95
N PRO A 169 13.04 16.54 -1.27
CA PRO A 169 14.09 16.90 -0.32
C PRO A 169 13.49 17.58 0.92
N TYR A 170 14.08 17.32 2.08
CA TYR A 170 13.63 17.95 3.33
C TYR A 170 14.77 18.12 4.32
N GLU A 171 14.58 19.07 5.23
CA GLU A 171 15.52 19.37 6.31
C GLU A 171 14.80 19.36 7.66
N TRP A 172 15.50 18.88 8.69
CA TRP A 172 15.03 18.92 10.07
C TRP A 172 15.63 20.10 10.82
N GLN A 173 14.80 20.78 11.60
CA GLN A 173 15.21 21.73 12.62
C GLN A 173 14.33 21.59 13.86
N ASP A 174 14.91 21.08 14.94
CA ASP A 174 14.22 20.81 16.21
C ASP A 174 12.94 19.95 16.03
N LEU A 175 11.77 20.55 16.26
CA LEU A 175 10.46 19.92 16.10
C LEU A 175 9.81 20.27 14.75
N THR A 176 10.60 20.63 13.74
CA THR A 176 10.09 21.11 12.45
C THR A 176 10.78 20.39 11.30
N VAL A 177 9.98 20.00 10.30
CA VAL A 177 10.46 19.61 8.97
C VAL A 177 10.13 20.71 7.98
N THR A 178 11.10 21.11 7.17
CA THR A 178 10.88 21.90 5.97
C THR A 178 11.01 20.98 4.77
N ALA A 179 9.91 20.71 4.07
CA ALA A 179 9.87 19.89 2.87
C ALA A 179 9.83 20.78 1.61
N HIS A 180 10.78 20.55 0.70
CA HIS A 180 11.02 21.38 -0.48
C HIS A 180 10.21 20.89 -1.68
N PHE A 181 8.91 21.18 -1.67
CA PHE A 181 8.07 21.08 -2.87
C PHE A 181 8.33 22.30 -3.78
N LYS A 182 7.37 22.64 -4.66
CA LYS A 182 7.45 23.88 -5.43
C LYS A 182 7.50 25.12 -4.53
N ASP A 183 6.70 25.10 -3.47
CA ASP A 183 6.76 26.03 -2.34
C ASP A 183 7.12 25.19 -1.11
N ASP A 184 7.87 25.76 -0.14
CA ASP A 184 8.24 24.99 1.04
C ASP A 184 7.01 24.71 1.91
N LEU A 185 6.87 23.45 2.32
CA LEU A 185 5.91 22.98 3.31
C LEU A 185 6.60 22.82 4.66
N ILE A 186 6.15 23.60 5.65
CA ILE A 186 6.63 23.54 7.03
C ILE A 186 5.70 22.64 7.83
N ILE A 187 6.24 21.59 8.41
CA ILE A 187 5.53 20.62 9.26
C ILE A 187 6.06 20.77 10.68
N GLU A 188 5.23 21.32 11.57
CA GLU A 188 5.56 21.45 13.00
C GLU A 188 5.05 20.24 13.76
N TYR A 189 5.89 19.72 14.65
CA TYR A 189 5.60 18.62 15.55
C TYR A 189 5.46 19.10 17.00
N GLU A 190 4.75 18.32 17.78
CA GLU A 190 4.74 18.36 19.23
C GLU A 190 4.96 16.95 19.78
N ILE A 191 5.46 16.86 21.01
CA ILE A 191 5.65 15.57 21.68
C ILE A 191 4.54 15.38 22.70
N VAL A 192 3.74 14.33 22.52
CA VAL A 192 2.65 13.95 23.43
C VAL A 192 2.87 12.50 23.83
N ASP A 193 3.00 12.23 25.13
CA ASP A 193 3.22 10.88 25.68
C ASP A 193 4.40 10.13 25.02
N SER A 194 5.49 10.83 24.74
CA SER A 194 6.68 10.35 24.01
C SER A 194 6.50 10.11 22.50
N PHE A 195 5.31 10.39 21.94
CA PHE A 195 5.05 10.28 20.50
C PHE A 195 5.18 11.63 19.80
N TRP A 196 5.79 11.60 18.61
CA TRP A 196 5.87 12.77 17.74
C TRP A 196 4.57 12.89 16.97
N ARG A 197 3.81 13.96 17.26
CA ARG A 197 2.55 14.26 16.62
C ARG A 197 2.69 15.50 15.75
N ILE A 198 2.09 15.48 14.56
CA ILE A 198 1.96 16.69 13.73
C ILE A 198 1.05 17.66 14.48
N LYS A 199 1.59 18.83 14.81
CA LYS A 199 0.86 19.96 15.40
C LYS A 199 0.17 20.77 14.31
N CYS A 200 0.89 21.08 13.23
CA CYS A 200 0.32 21.76 12.06
C CYS A 200 1.21 21.61 10.82
N MET A 201 0.63 21.90 9.65
CA MET A 201 1.33 22.01 8.37
C MET A 201 1.01 23.37 7.75
N LYS A 202 2.02 24.08 7.26
CA LYS A 202 1.90 25.45 6.72
C LYS A 202 2.73 25.58 5.45
N ASN A 203 2.17 26.20 4.42
CA ASN A 203 2.92 26.56 3.23
C ASN A 203 3.59 27.92 3.41
N THR A 204 4.75 28.07 2.78
CA THR A 204 5.42 29.37 2.64
C THR A 204 4.86 30.20 1.47
N GLY A 205 4.00 29.62 0.64
CA GLY A 205 3.35 30.26 -0.52
C GLY A 205 1.98 30.90 -0.24
N ARG A 206 1.92 32.23 -0.41
CA ARG A 206 0.78 33.20 -0.40
C ARG A 206 0.04 33.44 0.93
N MET A 207 0.45 34.51 1.62
CA MET A 207 -0.49 35.51 2.15
C MET A 207 -1.20 36.24 1.00
#